data_AF-A0A377K468-F1
#
_entry.id   AF-A0A377K468-F1
#
_cell.length_a   1.000
_cell.length_b   1.000
_cell.length_c   1.000
_cell.angle_alpha   90.00
_cell.angle_beta   90.00
_cell.angle_gamma   90.00
#
_symmetry.space_group_name_H-M   'P 1'
#
loop_
_entity.id
_entity.type
_entity.pdbx_description
1 polymer ?
#
loop_
_entity_poly.entity_id
_entity_poly.type
_entity_poly.pdbx_seq_one_letter_code
_entity_poly.pdbx_strand_id
1 'polypeptide(L)'
;MTKDLAQCVEISNQYGPEHLIIQTRNARELVDGITSAGSVFLGDWSPESAGDYASGTNHVLPTYGYTATCSSLGLADFQKRMTVQELSKEGFSVLASTIETLAAAERLTAHKNAVTLRVNALKEQA
;
A
#
# COMPACT_ATOMS: atom_id res chain seq x y z
N MET A 1 18.39 -10.87 26.45
CA MET A 1 19.65 -11.23 25.74
C MET A 1 19.28 -12.18 24.62
N THR A 2 19.72 -11.88 23.40
CA THR A 2 19.57 -12.73 22.22
C THR A 2 20.92 -13.34 21.84
N LYS A 3 20.90 -14.31 20.94
CA LYS A 3 22.11 -14.97 20.40
C LYS A 3 22.94 -14.03 19.52
N ASP A 4 22.27 -13.30 18.63
CA ASP A 4 22.88 -12.44 17.61
C ASP A 4 21.87 -11.39 17.11
N LEU A 5 22.31 -10.50 16.21
CA LEU A 5 21.46 -9.45 15.64
C LEU A 5 20.37 -10.00 14.71
N ALA A 6 20.57 -11.16 14.09
CA ALA A 6 19.54 -11.77 13.26
C ALA A 6 18.33 -12.17 14.12
N GLN A 7 18.58 -12.75 15.30
CA GLN A 7 17.51 -13.02 16.26
C GLN A 7 16.85 -11.74 16.81
N CYS A 8 17.59 -10.64 17.00
CA CYS A 8 17.00 -9.36 17.37
C CYS A 8 16.00 -8.86 16.30
N VAL A 9 16.37 -8.96 15.03
CA VAL A 9 15.53 -8.57 13.90
C VAL A 9 14.28 -9.45 13.83
N GLU A 10 14.42 -10.78 13.99
CA GLU A 10 13.28 -11.71 14.02
C GLU A 10 12.26 -11.34 15.11
N ILE A 11 12.74 -11.13 16.34
CA ILE A 11 11.89 -10.74 17.47
C ILE A 11 11.22 -9.38 17.20
N SER A 12 11.96 -8.40 16.70
CA SER A 12 11.42 -7.07 16.39
C SER A 12 10.35 -7.14 15.31
N ASN A 13 10.57 -7.91 14.23
CA ASN A 13 9.60 -8.07 13.15
C ASN A 13 8.33 -8.77 13.61
N GLN A 14 8.44 -9.77 14.49
CA GLN A 14 7.30 -10.43 15.08
C GLN A 14 6.50 -9.49 16.00
N TYR A 15 7.19 -8.59 16.70
CA TYR A 15 6.57 -7.65 17.63
C TYR A 15 5.94 -6.44 16.93
N GLY A 16 6.59 -5.90 15.91
CA GLY A 16 6.16 -4.70 15.19
C GLY A 16 6.14 -3.45 16.07
N PRO A 17 7.28 -2.97 16.60
CA PRO A 17 7.30 -1.84 17.53
C PRO A 17 6.85 -0.53 16.88
N GLU A 18 6.24 0.36 17.68
CA GLU A 18 5.92 1.73 17.27
C GLU A 18 7.20 2.49 16.85
N HIS A 19 8.19 2.51 17.74
CA HIS A 19 9.53 3.06 17.48
C HIS A 19 10.59 1.95 17.51
N LEU A 20 11.36 1.81 16.44
CA LEU A 20 12.51 0.91 16.37
C LEU A 20 13.81 1.70 16.35
N ILE A 21 14.59 1.63 17.43
CA ILE A 21 15.90 2.28 17.53
C ILE A 21 17.00 1.23 17.32
N ILE A 22 17.81 1.39 16.28
CA ILE A 22 18.89 0.48 15.92
C ILE A 22 20.24 1.12 16.23
N GLN A 23 20.72 0.91 17.46
CA GLN A 23 22.07 1.30 17.91
C GLN A 23 23.06 0.16 17.72
N THR A 24 23.38 -0.13 16.45
CA THR A 24 24.40 -1.13 16.07
C THR A 24 25.37 -0.52 15.07
N ARG A 25 26.57 -1.13 14.92
CA ARG A 25 27.62 -0.60 14.03
C ARG A 25 27.18 -0.45 12.58
N ASN A 26 26.33 -1.37 12.09
CA ASN A 26 25.85 -1.40 10.71
C ASN A 26 24.32 -1.20 10.65
N ALA A 27 23.77 -0.29 11.46
CA ALA A 27 22.32 -0.13 11.63
C ALA A 27 21.53 -0.01 10.31
N ARG A 28 22.08 0.70 9.31
CA ARG A 28 21.44 0.90 8.00
C ARG A 28 21.30 -0.39 7.20
N GLU A 29 22.24 -1.33 7.31
CA GLU A 29 22.18 -2.62 6.60
C GLU A 29 21.05 -3.52 7.12
N LEU A 30 20.62 -3.32 8.38
CA LEU A 30 19.54 -4.10 8.98
C LEU A 30 18.15 -3.68 8.50
N VAL A 31 18.01 -2.47 7.95
CA VAL A 31 16.70 -1.89 7.55
C VAL A 31 15.99 -2.76 6.52
N ASP A 32 16.73 -3.32 5.56
CA ASP A 32 16.16 -4.20 4.53
C ASP A 32 15.58 -5.51 5.12
N GLY A 33 16.02 -5.87 6.33
CA GLY A 33 15.48 -6.99 7.09
C GLY A 33 14.30 -6.64 8.00
N ILE A 34 13.95 -5.36 8.17
CA ILE A 34 12.83 -4.93 9.02
C ILE A 34 11.53 -4.96 8.22
N THR A 35 10.57 -5.78 8.66
CA THR A 35 9.27 -5.95 7.99
C THR A 35 8.12 -5.27 8.72
N SER A 36 8.30 -4.88 9.99
CA SER A 36 7.25 -4.21 10.78
C SER A 36 7.86 -3.26 11.81
N ALA A 37 7.60 -1.96 11.65
CA ALA A 37 7.90 -0.88 12.60
C ALA A 37 7.10 0.39 12.21
N GLY A 38 6.76 1.24 13.18
CA GLY A 38 6.10 2.54 12.90
C GLY A 38 7.08 3.59 12.38
N SER A 39 8.18 3.82 13.10
CA SER A 39 9.30 4.68 12.69
C SER A 39 10.64 4.09 13.13
N VAL A 40 11.68 4.25 12.30
CA VAL A 40 13.00 3.62 12.50
C VAL A 40 14.09 4.68 12.68
N PHE A 41 14.87 4.55 13.75
CA PHE A 41 15.95 5.44 14.12
C PHE A 41 17.29 4.73 14.03
N LEU A 42 18.28 5.32 13.36
CA LEU A 42 19.54 4.64 13.04
C LEU A 42 20.74 5.32 13.69
N GLY A 43 21.51 4.53 14.47
CA GLY A 43 22.79 4.92 15.03
C GLY A 43 22.72 5.90 16.21
N ASP A 44 23.90 6.24 16.72
CA ASP A 44 24.09 6.91 18.03
C ASP A 44 23.48 8.32 18.11
N TRP A 45 23.34 8.99 16.95
CA TRP A 45 22.93 10.40 16.86
C TRP A 45 21.48 10.60 16.42
N SER A 46 20.69 9.52 16.42
CA SER A 46 19.26 9.55 16.07
C SER A 46 18.40 9.19 17.29
N PRO A 47 18.38 10.02 18.35
CA PRO A 47 17.48 9.77 19.48
C PRO A 47 16.02 9.91 19.04
N GLU A 48 15.12 9.20 19.70
CA GLU A 48 13.66 9.28 19.46
C GLU A 48 13.14 10.72 19.49
N SER A 49 13.66 11.53 20.43
CA SER A 49 13.32 12.95 20.54
C SER A 49 13.59 13.76 19.26
N ALA A 50 14.56 13.39 18.42
CA ALA A 50 14.75 14.04 17.14
C ALA A 50 13.55 13.78 16.20
N GLY A 51 13.02 12.56 16.21
CA GLY A 51 11.79 12.15 15.52
C GLY A 51 10.57 12.88 16.02
N ASP A 52 10.44 13.00 17.34
CA ASP A 52 9.27 13.60 17.99
C ASP A 52 9.12 15.10 17.72
N TYR A 53 10.22 15.79 17.47
CA TYR A 53 10.24 17.26 17.46
C TYR A 53 10.65 17.91 16.15
N ALA A 54 11.73 17.47 15.49
CA ALA A 54 12.39 18.33 14.49
C ALA A 54 13.07 17.65 13.31
N SER A 55 13.13 16.32 13.25
CA SER A 55 13.73 15.62 12.11
C SER A 55 12.90 15.75 10.82
N GLY A 56 11.59 15.96 10.97
CA GLY A 56 10.62 16.06 9.86
C GLY A 56 9.74 14.82 9.67
N THR A 57 10.01 13.70 10.35
CA THR A 57 9.08 12.57 10.42
C THR A 57 7.85 12.89 11.26
N ASN A 58 6.75 12.17 11.07
CA ASN A 58 5.55 12.33 11.90
C ASN A 58 5.62 11.44 13.14
N HIS A 59 5.36 12.00 14.32
CA HIS A 59 5.36 11.27 15.59
C HIS A 59 4.01 10.61 15.94
N VAL A 60 2.98 10.78 15.11
CA VAL A 60 1.71 10.08 15.26
C VAL A 60 1.84 8.74 14.52
N LEU A 61 2.05 7.68 15.29
CA LEU A 61 2.40 6.36 14.76
C LEU A 61 1.39 5.28 15.16
N PRO A 62 1.31 4.18 14.40
CA PRO A 62 0.57 3.00 14.82
C PRO A 62 1.32 2.31 15.96
N THR A 63 0.59 2.03 17.03
CA THR A 63 1.10 1.36 18.23
C THR A 63 0.27 0.12 18.55
N TYR A 64 0.55 -0.56 19.66
CA TYR A 64 -0.25 -1.69 20.16
C TYR A 64 -0.50 -2.81 19.11
N GLY A 65 0.51 -3.07 18.27
CA GLY A 65 0.47 -4.09 17.21
C GLY A 65 -0.17 -3.65 15.88
N TYR A 66 -0.69 -2.42 15.78
CA TYR A 66 -1.31 -1.93 14.54
C TYR A 66 -0.32 -1.68 13.40
N THR A 67 0.99 -1.67 13.67
CA THR A 67 2.06 -1.70 12.65
C THR A 67 1.92 -2.87 11.66
N ALA A 68 1.17 -3.92 12.03
CA ALA A 68 0.85 -5.03 11.14
C ALA A 68 0.12 -4.61 9.85
N THR A 69 -0.66 -3.52 9.89
CA THR A 69 -1.45 -3.05 8.73
C THR A 69 -1.54 -1.53 8.58
N CYS A 70 -1.26 -0.77 9.64
CA CYS A 70 -1.31 0.69 9.65
C CYS A 70 0.07 1.29 9.39
N SER A 71 0.09 2.51 8.85
CA SER A 71 1.30 3.28 8.57
C SER A 71 1.44 4.44 9.55
N SER A 72 2.64 5.02 9.65
CA SER A 72 2.86 6.35 10.22
C SER A 72 1.89 7.36 9.59
N LEU A 73 1.34 8.26 10.40
CA LEU A 73 0.47 9.33 9.88
C LEU A 73 1.24 10.18 8.88
N GLY A 74 0.72 10.30 7.67
CA GLY A 74 1.33 11.05 6.58
C GLY A 74 0.31 11.80 5.75
N LEU A 75 0.78 12.39 4.65
CA LEU A 75 -0.11 13.11 3.73
C LEU A 75 -1.21 12.20 3.15
N ALA A 76 -0.98 10.90 3.07
CA ALA A 76 -1.95 9.93 2.57
C ALA A 76 -3.24 9.87 3.41
N ASP A 77 -3.17 10.12 4.72
CA ASP A 77 -4.31 10.07 5.65
C ASP A 77 -5.26 11.27 5.51
N PHE A 78 -4.79 12.36 4.88
CA PHE A 78 -5.56 13.58 4.65
C PHE A 78 -6.12 13.66 3.21
N GLN A 79 -5.99 12.58 2.45
CA GLN A 79 -6.47 12.51 1.07
C GLN A 79 -7.11 11.16 0.79
N LYS A 80 -7.68 11.03 -0.41
CA LYS A 80 -8.22 9.76 -0.92
C LYS A 80 -7.80 9.59 -2.37
N ARG A 81 -7.46 8.36 -2.76
CA ARG A 81 -7.20 8.01 -4.17
C ARG A 81 -8.53 7.89 -4.93
N MET A 82 -8.57 8.41 -6.15
CA MET A 82 -9.74 8.33 -7.04
C MET A 82 -9.28 7.82 -8.40
N THR A 83 -9.91 6.75 -8.89
CA THR A 83 -9.63 6.20 -10.22
C THR A 83 -10.53 6.88 -11.25
N VAL A 84 -10.01 7.06 -12.46
CA VAL A 84 -10.74 7.64 -13.61
C VAL A 84 -10.47 6.75 -14.82
N GLN A 85 -11.50 6.51 -15.62
CA GLN A 85 -11.42 5.68 -16.82
C GLN A 85 -12.20 6.32 -17.96
N GLU A 86 -11.59 6.34 -19.14
CA GLU A 86 -12.18 6.79 -20.39
C GLU A 86 -11.75 5.83 -21.49
N LEU A 87 -12.71 5.34 -22.27
CA LEU A 87 -12.44 4.45 -23.39
C LEU A 87 -12.80 5.19 -24.68
N SER A 88 -11.90 5.16 -25.65
CA SER A 88 -12.25 5.54 -27.02
C SER A 88 -13.23 4.52 -27.61
N LYS A 89 -13.86 4.86 -28.75
CA LYS A 89 -14.74 3.92 -29.47
C LYS A 89 -14.00 2.63 -29.83
N GLU A 90 -12.76 2.74 -30.27
CA GLU A 90 -11.88 1.64 -30.66
C GLU A 90 -11.48 0.81 -29.44
N GLY A 91 -11.05 1.46 -28.36
CA GLY A 91 -10.67 0.79 -27.11
C GLY A 91 -11.83 0.02 -26.48
N PHE A 92 -13.03 0.62 -26.46
CA PHE A 92 -14.25 -0.07 -26.04
C PHE A 92 -14.56 -1.27 -26.93
N SER A 93 -14.47 -1.12 -28.25
CA SER A 93 -14.80 -2.21 -29.19
C SER A 93 -13.87 -3.42 -29.04
N VAL A 94 -12.59 -3.19 -28.77
CA VAL A 94 -11.61 -4.26 -28.48
C VAL A 94 -11.95 -5.00 -27.18
N LEU A 95 -12.40 -4.30 -26.14
CA LEU A 95 -12.72 -4.89 -24.84
C LEU A 95 -14.14 -5.47 -24.73
N ALA A 96 -15.06 -5.08 -25.61
CA ALA A 96 -16.48 -5.38 -25.50
C ALA A 96 -16.77 -6.88 -25.35
N SER A 97 -16.16 -7.72 -26.21
CA SER A 97 -16.38 -9.17 -26.17
C SER A 97 -15.90 -9.81 -24.86
N THR A 98 -14.80 -9.31 -24.28
CA THR A 98 -14.29 -9.77 -22.98
C THR A 98 -15.29 -9.44 -21.89
N ILE A 99 -15.80 -8.20 -21.86
CA ILE A 99 -16.75 -7.75 -20.84
C ILE A 99 -18.07 -8.54 -20.95
N GLU A 100 -18.60 -8.75 -22.16
CA GLU A 100 -19.83 -9.54 -22.34
C GLU A 100 -19.67 -10.99 -21.89
N THR A 101 -18.50 -11.59 -22.15
CA THR A 101 -18.21 -12.98 -21.75
C THR A 101 -18.18 -13.11 -20.23
N LEU A 102 -17.47 -12.20 -19.54
CA LEU A 102 -17.41 -12.17 -18.08
C LEU A 102 -18.79 -11.92 -17.46
N ALA A 103 -19.52 -10.92 -17.94
CA ALA A 103 -20.85 -10.60 -17.44
C ALA A 103 -21.86 -11.75 -17.66
N ALA A 104 -21.75 -12.49 -18.77
CA ALA A 104 -22.55 -13.68 -19.02
C ALA A 104 -22.20 -14.83 -18.06
N ALA A 105 -20.92 -15.07 -17.81
CA ALA A 105 -20.47 -16.10 -16.87
C ALA A 105 -20.96 -15.84 -15.44
N GLU A 106 -21.02 -14.57 -15.03
CA GLU A 106 -21.56 -14.13 -13.74
C GLU A 106 -23.10 -14.02 -13.71
N ARG A 107 -23.78 -14.30 -14.82
CA ARG A 107 -25.24 -14.17 -14.99
C ARG A 107 -25.76 -12.74 -14.75
N LEU A 108 -24.92 -11.73 -14.98
CA LEU A 108 -25.25 -10.31 -14.85
C LEU A 108 -25.74 -9.73 -16.19
N THR A 109 -26.95 -10.13 -16.60
CA THR A 109 -27.54 -9.74 -17.90
C THR A 109 -27.55 -8.24 -18.14
N ALA A 110 -27.83 -7.42 -17.12
CA ALA A 110 -27.83 -5.96 -17.26
C ALA A 110 -26.44 -5.39 -17.60
N HIS A 111 -25.37 -5.95 -17.01
CA HIS A 111 -23.99 -5.53 -17.29
C HIS A 111 -23.60 -5.90 -18.72
N LYS A 112 -23.96 -7.10 -19.17
CA LYS A 112 -23.78 -7.52 -20.58
C LYS A 112 -24.53 -6.59 -21.53
N ASN A 113 -25.82 -6.34 -21.27
CA ASN A 113 -26.66 -5.53 -22.15
C ASN A 113 -26.16 -4.08 -22.29
N ALA A 114 -25.54 -3.51 -21.24
CA ALA A 114 -24.93 -2.19 -21.32
C ALA A 114 -23.81 -2.11 -22.37
N VAL A 115 -23.06 -3.20 -22.56
CA VAL A 115 -22.05 -3.34 -23.62
C VAL A 115 -22.72 -3.57 -24.98
N THR A 116 -23.64 -4.53 -25.06
CA THR A 116 -24.33 -4.89 -26.30
C THR A 116 -25.02 -3.71 -26.97
N LEU A 117 -25.70 -2.85 -26.19
CA LEU A 117 -26.34 -1.63 -26.72
C LEU A 117 -25.35 -0.67 -27.38
N ARG A 118 -24.16 -0.50 -26.79
CA ARG A 118 -23.12 0.39 -27.35
C ARG A 118 -22.45 -0.21 -28.57
N VAL A 119 -22.21 -1.52 -28.58
CA VAL A 119 -21.71 -2.25 -29.76
C VAL A 119 -22.68 -2.09 -30.93
N ASN A 120 -23.99 -2.25 -30.68
CA ASN A 120 -25.01 -2.07 -31.71
C ASN A 120 -25.06 -0.63 -32.24
N ALA A 121 -25.04 0.36 -31.34
CA ALA A 121 -25.02 1.77 -31.74
C ALA A 121 -23.78 2.14 -32.58
N LEU A 122 -22.61 1.54 -32.30
CA LEU A 122 -21.42 1.73 -33.13
C LEU A 122 -21.55 1.10 -34.52
N LYS A 123 -22.19 -0.08 -34.62
CA LYS A 123 -22.46 -0.73 -35.92
C LYS A 123 -23.48 0.06 -36.76
N GLU A 124 -24.44 0.73 -36.14
CA GLU A 124 -25.43 1.57 -36.83
C GLU A 124 -24.86 2.91 -37.33
N GLN A 125 -23.76 3.38 -36.74
CA GLN A 125 -23.07 4.61 -37.14
C GLN A 125 -22.02 4.40 -38.23
N ALA A 126 -21.65 3.15 -38.52
CA ALA A 126 -20.67 2.77 -39.52
C ALA A 126 -21.35 2.49 -40.87
#